data_AF-A0A9E3TYV6-F1
#
_entry.id   AF-A0A9E3TYV6-F1
#
_cell.length_a   1.000
_cell.length_b   1.000
_cell.length_c   1.000
_cell.angle_alpha   90.00
_cell.angle_beta   90.00
_cell.angle_gamma   90.00
#
_symmetry.space_group_name_H-M   'P 1'
#
loop_
_entity.id
_entity.type
_entity.pdbx_description
1 polymer ?
#
loop_
_entity_poly.entity_id
_entity_poly.type
_entity_poly.pdbx_seq_one_letter_code
_entity_poly.pdbx_strand_id
1 'polypeptide(L)'
;DKKRYLGKAVTKAVENVNGKIAAALVGHDAYDQTGLDRAMIKLDGTDNKGNLGANAILGVSLAAARAAAASVGLPLYRYLGGTGARVLPAPMMNILNGGAHADTSVDVQEFMVMPLGFESFSDALRCGAEIFHSLKAVLKAKGLSTSVGDEGGFAPNLKSNADALDCIMEAIGDAGYKAGEQVWIALDVASSELFDKKKKTYTRKGEGKQFDSAGMV
;
A
#
# COMPACT_ATOMS: atom_id res chain seq x y z
N ASP A 1 6.49 13.43 22.49
CA ASP A 1 6.09 13.22 23.89
C ASP A 1 5.76 11.75 24.09
N LYS A 2 6.56 11.00 24.88
CA LYS A 2 6.32 9.56 25.13
C LYS A 2 4.98 9.29 25.84
N LYS A 3 4.42 10.29 26.54
CA LYS A 3 3.17 10.18 27.28
C LYS A 3 1.92 10.23 26.40
N ARG A 4 2.04 10.63 25.13
CA ARG A 4 0.92 10.74 24.18
C ARG A 4 1.12 9.79 23.00
N TYR A 5 0.13 8.93 22.75
CA TYR A 5 0.13 7.93 21.66
C TYR A 5 1.43 7.12 21.57
N LEU A 6 2.00 6.72 22.73
CA LEU A 6 3.26 5.97 22.80
C LEU A 6 4.43 6.67 22.06
N GLY A 7 4.43 8.00 22.01
CA GLY A 7 5.43 8.77 21.27
C GLY A 7 5.11 9.05 19.81
N LYS A 8 3.99 8.54 19.28
CA LYS A 8 3.57 8.70 17.87
C LYS A 8 2.70 9.94 17.60
N ALA A 9 2.56 10.85 18.57
CA ALA A 9 1.80 12.08 18.39
C ALA A 9 2.45 13.00 17.34
N VAL A 10 1.65 13.53 16.41
CA VAL A 10 2.10 14.41 15.30
C VAL A 10 1.80 15.89 15.54
N THR A 11 1.64 16.33 16.79
CA THR A 11 1.27 17.72 17.14
C THR A 11 2.21 18.77 16.57
N LYS A 12 3.52 18.48 16.53
CA LYS A 12 4.51 19.40 15.95
C LYS A 12 4.28 19.63 14.45
N ALA A 13 3.91 18.59 13.71
CA ALA A 13 3.57 18.70 12.29
C ALA A 13 2.32 19.56 12.10
N VAL A 14 1.30 19.37 12.96
CA VAL A 14 0.08 20.19 12.95
C VAL A 14 0.38 21.66 13.29
N GLU A 15 1.24 21.93 14.27
CA GLU A 15 1.70 23.29 14.61
C GLU A 15 2.46 23.93 13.43
N ASN A 16 3.28 23.16 12.71
CA ASN A 16 3.96 23.63 11.50
C ASN A 16 2.96 24.01 10.40
N VAL A 17 1.88 23.23 10.22
CA VAL A 17 0.79 23.54 9.28
C VAL A 17 0.11 24.85 9.68
N ASN A 18 -0.38 24.95 10.91
CA ASN A 18 -1.17 26.09 11.38
C ASN A 18 -0.36 27.38 11.58
N GLY A 19 0.96 27.27 11.77
CA GLY A 19 1.86 28.39 11.98
C GLY A 19 2.66 28.72 10.73
N LYS A 20 3.84 28.10 10.60
CA LYS A 20 4.83 28.45 9.58
C LYS A 20 4.31 28.30 8.15
N ILE A 21 3.65 27.18 7.85
CA ILE A 21 3.16 26.91 6.50
C ILE A 21 2.00 27.84 6.18
N ALA A 22 1.00 27.97 7.06
CA ALA A 22 -0.10 28.91 6.87
C ALA A 22 0.40 30.34 6.62
N ALA A 23 1.29 30.86 7.48
CA ALA A 23 1.84 32.20 7.32
C ALA A 23 2.58 32.40 5.99
N ALA A 24 3.24 31.35 5.47
CA ALA A 24 3.97 31.42 4.21
C ALA A 24 3.08 31.30 2.97
N LEU A 25 1.90 30.66 3.06
CA LEU A 25 1.06 30.37 1.89
C LEU A 25 -0.19 31.26 1.79
N VAL A 26 -0.59 31.96 2.85
CA VAL A 26 -1.73 32.89 2.77
C VAL A 26 -1.48 33.94 1.69
N GLY A 27 -2.43 34.08 0.77
CA GLY A 27 -2.34 34.98 -0.37
C GLY A 27 -1.70 34.38 -1.62
N HIS A 28 -1.18 33.15 -1.55
CA HIS A 28 -0.75 32.41 -2.74
C HIS A 28 -1.95 31.92 -3.55
N ASP A 29 -1.74 31.81 -4.87
CA ASP A 29 -2.71 31.20 -5.76
C ASP A 29 -2.74 29.67 -5.60
N ALA A 30 -3.92 29.13 -5.28
CA ALA A 30 -4.13 27.69 -5.15
C ALA A 30 -4.02 26.94 -6.49
N TYR A 31 -4.16 27.64 -7.64
CA TYR A 31 -3.99 27.04 -8.95
C TYR A 31 -2.51 26.82 -9.31
N ASP A 32 -1.57 27.55 -8.70
CA ASP A 32 -0.13 27.31 -8.85
C ASP A 32 0.37 26.25 -7.86
N GLN A 33 -0.05 25.01 -8.10
CA GLN A 33 0.35 23.85 -7.28
C GLN A 33 1.88 23.72 -7.16
N THR A 34 2.60 23.94 -8.27
CA THR A 34 4.07 23.84 -8.27
C THR A 34 4.71 24.94 -7.43
N GLY A 35 4.20 26.17 -7.52
CA GLY A 35 4.66 27.29 -6.72
C GLY A 35 4.41 27.08 -5.22
N LEU A 36 3.22 26.62 -4.84
CA LEU A 36 2.88 26.25 -3.46
C LEU A 36 3.82 25.17 -2.90
N ASP A 37 3.99 24.07 -3.64
CA ASP A 37 4.84 22.96 -3.21
C ASP A 37 6.31 23.39 -3.09
N ARG A 38 6.82 24.18 -4.04
CA ARG A 38 8.18 24.74 -3.97
C ARG A 38 8.36 25.69 -2.81
N ALA A 39 7.36 26.53 -2.51
CA ALA A 39 7.41 27.44 -1.36
C ALA A 39 7.51 26.66 -0.04
N MET A 40 6.73 25.60 0.13
CA MET A 40 6.80 24.73 1.31
C MET A 40 8.14 23.99 1.41
N ILE A 41 8.63 23.43 0.29
CA ILE A 41 9.93 22.73 0.26
C ILE A 41 11.08 23.69 0.61
N LYS A 42 11.06 24.90 0.04
CA LYS A 42 12.05 25.94 0.33
C LYS A 42 11.97 26.41 1.79
N LEU A 43 10.76 26.57 2.33
CA LEU A 43 10.53 26.93 3.73
C LEU A 43 11.07 25.87 4.69
N ASP A 44 10.94 24.60 4.35
CA ASP A 44 11.54 23.50 5.11
C ASP A 44 13.07 23.55 5.07
N GLY A 45 13.65 23.70 3.87
CA GLY A 45 15.08 23.89 3.67
C GLY A 45 15.94 22.63 3.86
N THR A 46 15.34 21.44 4.00
CA THR A 46 16.07 20.16 4.10
C THR A 46 15.69 19.20 2.97
N ASP A 47 16.62 18.34 2.56
CA ASP A 47 16.40 17.39 1.47
C ASP A 47 15.28 16.38 1.78
N ASN A 48 15.14 16.00 3.06
CA ASN A 48 14.19 14.99 3.52
C ASN A 48 12.91 15.56 4.15
N LYS A 49 12.71 16.89 4.11
CA LYS A 49 11.55 17.57 4.74
C LYS A 49 11.51 17.42 6.27
N GLY A 50 12.67 17.35 6.92
CA GLY A 50 12.82 17.05 8.34
C GLY A 50 12.46 18.21 9.29
N ASN A 51 12.45 19.46 8.80
CA ASN A 51 12.18 20.63 9.65
C ASN A 51 10.67 20.84 9.89
N LEU A 52 9.88 20.76 8.84
CA LEU A 52 8.42 20.88 8.86
C LEU A 52 7.72 19.53 9.02
N GLY A 53 8.34 18.47 8.50
CA GLY A 53 7.76 17.13 8.40
C GLY A 53 7.09 16.91 7.05
N ALA A 54 7.46 15.83 6.36
CA ALA A 54 6.87 15.45 5.08
C ALA A 54 5.34 15.27 5.18
N ASN A 55 4.85 14.77 6.31
CA ASN A 55 3.42 14.63 6.60
C ASN A 55 2.68 15.98 6.69
N ALA A 56 3.32 17.03 7.23
CA ALA A 56 2.76 18.38 7.23
C ALA A 56 2.66 18.94 5.80
N ILE A 57 3.77 18.87 5.06
CA ILE A 57 3.84 19.40 3.68
C ILE A 57 2.86 18.66 2.77
N LEU A 58 2.83 17.34 2.80
CA LEU A 58 1.94 16.54 1.96
C LEU A 58 0.46 16.81 2.29
N GLY A 59 0.13 16.94 3.58
CA GLY A 59 -1.23 17.25 4.00
C GLY A 59 -1.74 18.56 3.40
N VAL A 60 -0.91 19.62 3.43
CA VAL A 60 -1.25 20.92 2.84
C VAL A 60 -1.26 20.87 1.31
N SER A 61 -0.27 20.21 0.70
CA SER A 61 -0.17 20.05 -0.76
C SER A 61 -1.43 19.41 -1.36
N LEU A 62 -1.89 18.29 -0.80
CA LEU A 62 -3.10 17.60 -1.26
C LEU A 62 -4.38 18.38 -0.95
N ALA A 63 -4.43 19.11 0.17
CA ALA A 63 -5.56 19.96 0.51
C ALA A 63 -5.71 21.13 -0.46
N ALA A 64 -4.59 21.77 -0.85
CA ALA A 64 -4.57 22.83 -1.85
C ALA A 64 -5.08 22.33 -3.22
N ALA A 65 -4.57 21.19 -3.69
CA ALA A 65 -5.03 20.57 -4.94
C ALA A 65 -6.54 20.28 -4.93
N ARG A 66 -7.06 19.79 -3.81
CA ARG A 66 -8.51 19.54 -3.63
C ARG A 66 -9.32 20.82 -3.61
N ALA A 67 -8.84 21.86 -2.91
CA ALA A 67 -9.52 23.15 -2.86
C ALA A 67 -9.59 23.81 -4.24
N ALA A 68 -8.48 23.79 -4.99
CA ALA A 68 -8.40 24.32 -6.34
C ALA A 68 -9.27 23.52 -7.32
N ALA A 69 -9.32 22.19 -7.22
CA ALA A 69 -10.23 21.37 -8.01
C ALA A 69 -11.71 21.70 -7.73
N ALA A 70 -12.05 21.84 -6.44
CA ALA A 70 -13.41 22.16 -6.01
C ALA A 70 -13.85 23.57 -6.45
N SER A 71 -12.96 24.57 -6.44
CA SER A 71 -13.29 25.94 -6.83
C SER A 71 -13.64 26.09 -8.31
N VAL A 72 -13.14 25.18 -9.17
CA VAL A 72 -13.48 25.14 -10.61
C VAL A 72 -14.50 24.05 -10.94
N GLY A 73 -15.09 23.40 -9.93
CA GLY A 73 -16.14 22.39 -10.12
C GLY A 73 -15.65 21.10 -10.78
N LEU A 74 -14.35 20.79 -10.71
CA LEU A 74 -13.78 19.56 -11.28
C LEU A 74 -13.56 18.51 -10.19
N PRO A 75 -13.83 17.23 -10.48
CA PRO A 75 -13.36 16.16 -9.61
C PRO A 75 -11.83 16.11 -9.63
N LEU A 76 -11.20 15.79 -8.49
CA LEU A 76 -9.74 15.86 -8.32
C LEU A 76 -8.94 15.13 -9.41
N TYR A 77 -9.39 13.94 -9.85
CA TYR A 77 -8.70 13.18 -10.88
C TYR A 77 -8.66 13.92 -12.24
N ARG A 78 -9.73 14.67 -12.59
CA ARG A 78 -9.76 15.52 -13.79
C ARG A 78 -8.91 16.77 -13.62
N TYR A 79 -8.92 17.36 -12.44
CA TYR A 79 -8.07 18.52 -12.15
C TYR A 79 -6.58 18.17 -12.28
N LEU A 80 -6.15 17.02 -11.74
CA LEU A 80 -4.75 16.60 -11.75
C LEU A 80 -4.28 16.03 -13.10
N GLY A 81 -5.05 15.14 -13.71
CA GLY A 81 -4.63 14.45 -14.95
C GLY A 81 -5.22 15.05 -16.23
N GLY A 82 -5.99 16.14 -16.12
CA GLY A 82 -6.60 16.82 -17.26
C GLY A 82 -7.47 15.93 -18.13
N THR A 83 -7.42 16.15 -19.44
CA THR A 83 -8.13 15.34 -20.44
C THR A 83 -7.59 13.91 -20.56
N GLY A 84 -6.37 13.66 -20.09
CA GLY A 84 -5.71 12.35 -20.07
C GLY A 84 -6.19 11.42 -18.95
N ALA A 85 -6.86 11.95 -17.92
CA ALA A 85 -7.37 11.17 -16.79
C ALA A 85 -8.63 10.37 -17.16
N ARG A 86 -8.45 9.32 -17.97
CA ARG A 86 -9.53 8.50 -18.55
C ARG A 86 -9.32 6.99 -18.38
N VAL A 87 -8.19 6.56 -17.84
CA VAL A 87 -7.84 5.16 -17.66
C VAL A 87 -7.91 4.83 -16.17
N LEU A 88 -8.67 3.81 -15.82
CA LEU A 88 -8.68 3.26 -14.46
C LEU A 88 -7.49 2.30 -14.29
N PRO A 89 -6.84 2.29 -13.13
CA PRO A 89 -5.70 1.40 -12.89
C PRO A 89 -6.15 -0.05 -12.81
N ALA A 90 -5.30 -0.96 -13.28
CA ALA A 90 -5.44 -2.38 -13.00
C ALA A 90 -5.15 -2.64 -11.51
N PRO A 91 -6.08 -3.21 -10.74
CA PRO A 91 -5.86 -3.40 -9.32
C PRO A 91 -4.92 -4.57 -9.05
N MET A 92 -4.02 -4.38 -8.09
CA MET A 92 -3.31 -5.45 -7.38
C MET A 92 -3.86 -5.48 -5.96
N MET A 93 -4.51 -6.57 -5.59
CA MET A 93 -5.30 -6.67 -4.36
C MET A 93 -4.61 -7.62 -3.40
N ASN A 94 -4.05 -7.08 -2.33
CA ASN A 94 -3.45 -7.91 -1.28
C ASN A 94 -4.56 -8.65 -0.51
N ILE A 95 -4.56 -9.98 -0.62
CA ILE A 95 -5.58 -10.85 -0.01
C ILE A 95 -5.01 -11.76 1.07
N LEU A 96 -3.67 -11.84 1.20
CA LEU A 96 -2.98 -12.63 2.21
C LEU A 96 -1.69 -11.93 2.63
N ASN A 97 -1.55 -11.70 3.93
CA ASN A 97 -0.46 -10.98 4.55
C ASN A 97 0.54 -11.94 5.20
N GLY A 98 1.82 -11.57 5.13
CA GLY A 98 2.91 -12.14 5.91
C GLY A 98 3.90 -11.04 6.32
N GLY A 99 5.14 -11.44 6.59
CA GLY A 99 6.24 -10.50 6.88
C GLY A 99 5.94 -9.55 8.05
N ALA A 100 6.31 -8.28 7.90
CA ALA A 100 6.11 -7.28 8.95
C ALA A 100 4.64 -6.90 9.19
N HIS A 101 3.76 -7.21 8.23
CA HIS A 101 2.34 -6.83 8.26
C HIS A 101 1.47 -7.87 9.01
N ALA A 102 2.04 -9.01 9.42
CA ALA A 102 1.30 -10.05 10.13
C ALA A 102 2.20 -10.88 11.06
N ASP A 103 1.72 -11.19 12.26
CA ASP A 103 2.38 -12.13 13.18
C ASP A 103 2.12 -13.57 12.73
N THR A 104 2.76 -13.98 11.63
CA THR A 104 2.58 -15.28 10.99
C THR A 104 3.91 -15.92 10.61
N SER A 105 3.87 -17.20 10.25
CA SER A 105 5.00 -17.94 9.69
C SER A 105 5.29 -17.64 8.21
N VAL A 106 4.56 -16.74 7.56
CA VAL A 106 4.75 -16.40 6.14
C VAL A 106 5.78 -15.28 6.01
N ASP A 107 6.82 -15.50 5.21
CA ASP A 107 7.95 -14.56 5.10
C ASP A 107 7.70 -13.44 4.08
N VAL A 108 7.02 -13.75 2.98
CA VAL A 108 6.62 -12.74 1.97
C VAL A 108 5.55 -11.83 2.57
N GLN A 109 5.66 -10.52 2.34
CA GLN A 109 4.82 -9.53 3.01
C GLN A 109 3.40 -9.50 2.45
N GLU A 110 3.26 -9.51 1.12
CA GLU A 110 1.97 -9.36 0.46
C GLU A 110 1.82 -10.36 -0.68
N PHE A 111 0.70 -11.09 -0.69
CA PHE A 111 0.29 -11.93 -1.80
C PHE A 111 -0.97 -11.34 -2.42
N MET A 112 -0.81 -10.88 -3.65
CA MET A 112 -1.84 -10.12 -4.36
C MET A 112 -2.42 -10.90 -5.52
N VAL A 113 -3.73 -10.73 -5.74
CA VAL A 113 -4.37 -11.10 -7.01
C VAL A 113 -4.51 -9.88 -7.90
N MET A 114 -4.30 -10.09 -9.20
CA MET A 114 -4.39 -9.08 -10.25
C MET A 114 -5.41 -9.53 -11.31
N PRO A 115 -6.67 -9.10 -11.21
CA PRO A 115 -7.71 -9.40 -12.19
C PRO A 115 -7.50 -8.59 -13.49
N LEU A 116 -6.67 -9.09 -14.41
CA LEU A 116 -6.28 -8.38 -15.64
C LEU A 116 -7.07 -8.78 -16.90
N GLY A 117 -7.86 -9.85 -16.85
CA GLY A 117 -8.62 -10.33 -18.00
C GLY A 117 -10.02 -9.70 -18.14
N PHE A 118 -10.21 -8.48 -17.63
CA PHE A 118 -11.51 -7.80 -17.60
C PHE A 118 -11.45 -6.44 -18.28
N GLU A 119 -12.51 -6.07 -18.97
CA GLU A 119 -12.61 -4.79 -19.70
C GLU A 119 -13.03 -3.62 -18.79
N SER A 120 -13.59 -3.90 -17.62
CA SER A 120 -14.07 -2.90 -16.67
C SER A 120 -13.44 -3.07 -15.29
N PHE A 121 -13.14 -1.94 -14.63
CA PHE A 121 -12.65 -1.95 -13.25
C PHE A 121 -13.65 -2.59 -12.28
N SER A 122 -14.96 -2.41 -12.52
CA SER A 122 -16.01 -2.99 -11.68
C SER A 122 -16.00 -4.52 -11.73
N ASP A 123 -15.77 -5.13 -12.90
CA ASP A 123 -15.64 -6.58 -13.02
C ASP A 123 -14.33 -7.09 -12.40
N ALA A 124 -13.23 -6.37 -12.59
CA ALA A 124 -11.97 -6.68 -11.92
C ALA A 124 -12.11 -6.64 -10.39
N LEU A 125 -12.82 -5.63 -9.86
CA LEU A 125 -13.09 -5.49 -8.44
C LEU A 125 -13.97 -6.61 -7.89
N ARG A 126 -15.04 -6.95 -8.63
CA ARG A 126 -15.92 -8.07 -8.28
C ARG A 126 -15.16 -9.39 -8.24
N CYS A 127 -14.32 -9.67 -9.25
CA CYS A 127 -13.46 -10.84 -9.29
C CYS A 127 -12.57 -10.95 -8.05
N GLY A 128 -11.86 -9.88 -7.69
CA GLY A 128 -11.02 -9.87 -6.48
C GLY A 128 -11.81 -10.08 -5.18
N ALA A 129 -13.01 -9.50 -5.07
CA ALA A 129 -13.88 -9.69 -3.89
C ALA A 129 -14.40 -11.14 -3.78
N GLU A 130 -14.82 -11.75 -4.89
CA GLU A 130 -15.25 -13.15 -4.93
C GLU A 130 -14.09 -14.10 -4.57
N ILE A 131 -12.88 -13.85 -5.09
CA ILE A 131 -11.68 -14.61 -4.71
C ILE A 131 -11.35 -14.45 -3.23
N PHE A 132 -11.44 -13.23 -2.67
CA PHE A 132 -11.22 -13.00 -1.25
C PHE A 132 -12.20 -13.81 -0.37
N HIS A 133 -13.48 -13.84 -0.72
CA HIS A 133 -14.47 -14.64 0.01
C HIS A 133 -14.27 -16.15 -0.16
N SER A 134 -13.86 -16.58 -1.36
CA SER A 134 -13.47 -17.96 -1.63
C SER A 134 -12.26 -18.39 -0.79
N LEU A 135 -11.21 -17.56 -0.75
CA LEU A 135 -10.01 -17.79 0.06
C LEU A 135 -10.35 -17.93 1.54
N LYS A 136 -11.30 -17.14 2.06
CA LYS A 136 -11.80 -17.30 3.42
C LYS A 136 -12.34 -18.70 3.69
N ALA A 137 -13.07 -19.29 2.74
CA ALA A 137 -13.61 -20.63 2.85
C ALA A 137 -12.51 -21.70 2.80
N VAL A 138 -11.57 -21.56 1.86
CA VAL A 138 -10.38 -22.43 1.73
C VAL A 138 -9.58 -22.47 3.04
N LEU A 139 -9.28 -21.31 3.61
CA LEU A 139 -8.54 -21.21 4.87
C LEU A 139 -9.31 -21.86 6.04
N LYS A 140 -10.62 -21.62 6.15
CA LYS A 140 -11.47 -22.24 7.18
C LYS A 140 -11.52 -23.76 7.06
N ALA A 141 -11.63 -24.29 5.85
CA ALA A 141 -11.65 -25.72 5.59
C ALA A 141 -10.33 -26.40 6.05
N LYS A 142 -9.21 -25.68 5.94
CA LYS A 142 -7.90 -26.12 6.44
C LYS A 142 -7.68 -25.84 7.93
N GLY A 143 -8.67 -25.32 8.66
CA GLY A 143 -8.56 -24.99 10.08
C GLY A 143 -7.69 -23.77 10.39
N LEU A 144 -7.45 -22.90 9.40
CA LEU A 144 -6.59 -21.74 9.52
C LEU A 144 -7.36 -20.48 9.95
N SER A 145 -6.63 -19.53 10.54
CA SER A 145 -7.18 -18.23 10.92
C SER A 145 -7.64 -17.44 9.69
N THR A 146 -8.79 -16.78 9.80
CA THR A 146 -9.29 -15.81 8.82
C THR A 146 -9.40 -14.40 9.41
N SER A 147 -8.62 -14.11 10.43
CA SER A 147 -8.40 -12.73 10.89
C SER A 147 -7.64 -11.96 9.81
N VAL A 148 -7.89 -10.67 9.72
CA VAL A 148 -7.26 -9.79 8.73
C VAL A 148 -6.11 -9.00 9.36
N GLY A 149 -5.08 -8.72 8.56
CA GLY A 149 -3.97 -7.84 8.94
C GLY A 149 -4.24 -6.37 8.61
N ASP A 150 -3.20 -5.54 8.64
CA ASP A 150 -3.28 -4.08 8.48
C ASP A 150 -3.93 -3.64 7.15
N GLU A 151 -3.77 -4.45 6.09
CA GLU A 151 -4.25 -4.15 4.74
C GLU A 151 -5.54 -4.89 4.35
N GLY A 152 -6.15 -5.61 5.29
CA GLY A 152 -7.40 -6.34 5.05
C GLY A 152 -7.25 -7.75 4.45
N GLY A 153 -6.06 -8.12 3.98
CA GLY A 153 -5.72 -9.52 3.65
C GLY A 153 -5.73 -10.45 4.87
N PHE A 154 -5.94 -11.75 4.65
CA PHE A 154 -5.89 -12.74 5.75
C PHE A 154 -4.48 -12.96 6.27
N ALA A 155 -4.34 -13.27 7.56
CA ALA A 155 -3.07 -13.55 8.21
C ALA A 155 -3.02 -14.97 8.82
N PRO A 156 -3.06 -16.05 8.03
CA PRO A 156 -2.97 -17.42 8.53
C PRO A 156 -1.53 -17.84 8.82
N ASN A 157 -1.35 -18.78 9.76
CA ASN A 157 -0.08 -19.50 9.91
C ASN A 157 0.01 -20.62 8.86
N LEU A 158 0.87 -20.43 7.86
CA LEU A 158 1.09 -21.39 6.78
C LEU A 158 2.47 -22.05 6.89
N LYS A 159 2.65 -23.24 6.31
CA LYS A 159 3.91 -23.97 6.44
C LYS A 159 5.01 -23.39 5.56
N SER A 160 4.65 -22.72 4.47
CA SER A 160 5.58 -22.14 3.52
C SER A 160 4.93 -21.01 2.72
N ASN A 161 5.76 -20.24 1.99
CA ASN A 161 5.27 -19.27 1.01
C ASN A 161 4.54 -19.95 -0.16
N ALA A 162 4.92 -21.19 -0.50
CA ALA A 162 4.23 -21.97 -1.54
C ALA A 162 2.82 -22.38 -1.10
N ASP A 163 2.63 -22.75 0.16
CA ASP A 163 1.30 -23.07 0.71
C ASP A 163 0.34 -21.87 0.59
N ALA A 164 0.86 -20.63 0.70
CA ALA A 164 0.07 -19.43 0.50
C ALA A 164 -0.41 -19.30 -0.96
N LEU A 165 0.49 -19.53 -1.91
CA LEU A 165 0.17 -19.55 -3.34
C LEU A 165 -0.84 -20.65 -3.67
N ASP A 166 -0.67 -21.85 -3.11
CA ASP A 166 -1.60 -22.97 -3.33
C ASP A 166 -3.02 -22.62 -2.84
N CYS A 167 -3.15 -22.01 -1.66
CA CYS A 167 -4.45 -21.55 -1.15
C CYS A 167 -5.08 -20.48 -2.05
N ILE A 168 -4.29 -19.56 -2.60
CA ILE A 168 -4.77 -18.51 -3.51
C ILE A 168 -5.21 -19.13 -4.85
N MET A 169 -4.44 -20.07 -5.39
CA MET A 169 -4.78 -20.77 -6.64
C MET A 169 -6.07 -21.60 -6.49
N GLU A 170 -6.24 -22.29 -5.36
CA GLU A 170 -7.48 -22.98 -4.99
C GLU A 170 -8.66 -22.00 -4.94
N ALA A 171 -8.48 -20.87 -4.24
CA ALA A 171 -9.52 -19.84 -4.13
C ALA A 171 -9.93 -19.22 -5.47
N ILE A 172 -8.97 -18.99 -6.38
CA ILE A 172 -9.22 -18.52 -7.75
C ILE A 172 -10.11 -19.52 -8.50
N GLY A 173 -9.77 -20.81 -8.44
CA GLY A 173 -10.54 -21.88 -9.07
C GLY A 173 -11.94 -22.02 -8.49
N ASP A 174 -12.06 -22.03 -7.17
CA ASP A 174 -13.34 -22.13 -6.45
C ASP A 174 -14.27 -20.93 -6.71
N ALA A 175 -13.69 -19.75 -6.97
CA ALA A 175 -14.43 -18.56 -7.39
C ALA A 175 -14.85 -18.59 -8.88
N GLY A 176 -14.47 -19.63 -9.63
CA GLY A 176 -14.84 -19.81 -11.04
C GLY A 176 -13.98 -19.03 -12.04
N TYR A 177 -12.80 -18.55 -11.63
CA TYR A 177 -11.88 -17.80 -12.48
C TYR A 177 -10.68 -18.64 -12.92
N LYS A 178 -10.04 -18.21 -14.01
CA LYS A 178 -8.84 -18.87 -14.53
C LYS A 178 -7.58 -18.07 -14.23
N ALA A 179 -6.66 -18.69 -13.50
CA ALA A 179 -5.32 -18.16 -13.30
C ALA A 179 -4.53 -18.11 -14.63
N GLY A 180 -3.78 -17.03 -14.86
CA GLY A 180 -2.99 -16.82 -16.08
C GLY A 180 -3.79 -16.39 -17.33
N GLU A 181 -5.13 -16.40 -17.26
CA GLU A 181 -6.02 -15.88 -18.32
C GLU A 181 -6.86 -14.69 -17.83
N GLN A 182 -7.45 -14.81 -16.63
CA GLN A 182 -8.29 -13.76 -16.05
C GLN A 182 -7.64 -13.11 -14.83
N VAL A 183 -6.86 -13.88 -14.08
CA VAL A 183 -6.25 -13.46 -12.81
C VAL A 183 -4.79 -13.85 -12.77
N TRP A 184 -3.93 -12.93 -12.37
CA TRP A 184 -2.51 -13.14 -12.13
C TRP A 184 -2.19 -12.95 -10.66
N ILE A 185 -1.01 -13.38 -10.24
CA ILE A 185 -0.50 -13.18 -8.87
C ILE A 185 0.66 -12.19 -8.93
N ALA A 186 0.70 -11.27 -7.98
CA ALA A 186 1.84 -10.42 -7.69
C ALA A 186 2.27 -10.59 -6.24
N LEU A 187 3.55 -10.33 -5.97
CA LEU A 187 4.15 -10.46 -4.64
C LEU A 187 4.86 -9.17 -4.26
N ASP A 188 4.65 -8.69 -3.03
CA ASP A 188 5.63 -7.86 -2.34
C ASP A 188 6.39 -8.73 -1.34
N VAL A 189 7.65 -9.00 -1.64
CA VAL A 189 8.52 -9.80 -0.78
C VAL A 189 9.04 -8.97 0.40
N ALA A 190 9.11 -7.64 0.26
CA ALA A 190 9.77 -6.74 1.21
C ALA A 190 11.14 -7.28 1.67
N SER A 191 11.94 -7.79 0.71
CA SER A 191 13.13 -8.62 0.98
C SER A 191 14.21 -7.95 1.85
N SER A 192 14.16 -6.62 2.00
CA SER A 192 14.99 -5.88 2.96
C SER A 192 14.76 -6.32 4.41
N GLU A 193 13.53 -6.70 4.77
CA GLU A 193 13.17 -7.22 6.10
C GLU A 193 13.73 -8.63 6.36
N LEU A 194 14.03 -9.36 5.27
CA LEU A 194 14.63 -10.70 5.32
C LEU A 194 16.18 -10.64 5.32
N PHE A 195 16.78 -9.50 4.97
CA PHE A 195 18.20 -9.38 4.70
C PHE A 195 19.04 -9.05 5.95
N ASP A 196 20.00 -9.92 6.28
CA ASP A 196 21.01 -9.66 7.30
C ASP A 196 22.23 -8.99 6.65
N LYS A 197 22.43 -7.69 6.90
CA LYS A 197 23.56 -6.91 6.36
C LYS A 197 24.94 -7.45 6.77
N LYS A 198 25.06 -8.09 7.93
CA LYS A 198 26.35 -8.62 8.41
C LYS A 198 26.69 -9.92 7.71
N LYS A 199 25.71 -10.82 7.58
CA LYS A 199 25.89 -12.12 6.93
C LYS A 199 25.80 -12.04 5.40
N LYS A 200 25.23 -10.95 4.88
CA LYS A 200 24.90 -10.75 3.46
C LYS A 200 24.01 -11.88 2.91
N THR A 201 23.06 -12.34 3.72
CA THR A 201 22.12 -13.40 3.39
C THR A 201 20.68 -12.98 3.68
N TYR A 202 19.73 -13.58 2.99
CA TYR A 202 18.30 -13.49 3.23
C TYR A 202 17.84 -14.67 4.07
N THR A 203 17.08 -14.44 5.13
CA THR A 203 16.56 -15.50 6.00
C THR A 203 15.05 -15.60 5.83
N ARG A 204 14.58 -16.77 5.37
CA ARG A 204 13.16 -17.13 5.38
C ARG A 204 12.88 -17.89 6.66
N LYS A 205 12.37 -17.19 7.67
CA LYS A 205 12.18 -17.71 9.03
C LYS A 205 11.13 -18.81 9.05
N GLY A 206 10.05 -18.66 8.29
CA GLY A 206 9.00 -19.67 8.14
C GLY A 206 9.53 -21.00 7.65
N GLU A 207 10.52 -20.97 6.76
CA GLU A 207 11.15 -22.16 6.18
C GLU A 207 12.45 -22.59 6.88
N GLY A 208 12.98 -21.79 7.82
CA GLY A 208 14.26 -22.05 8.48
C GLY A 208 15.47 -22.02 7.54
N LYS A 209 15.38 -21.34 6.39
CA LYS A 209 16.41 -21.33 5.33
C LYS A 209 17.10 -19.99 5.20
N GLN A 210 18.35 -20.05 4.72
CA GLN A 210 19.14 -18.87 4.37
C GLN A 210 19.58 -18.96 2.92
N PHE A 211 19.59 -17.82 2.24
CA PHE A 211 19.92 -17.69 0.84
C PHE A 211 20.88 -16.52 0.63
N ASP A 212 21.76 -16.60 -0.36
CA ASP A 212 22.40 -15.40 -0.90
C ASP A 212 21.46 -14.73 -1.92
N SER A 213 21.91 -13.66 -2.56
CA SER A 213 21.10 -12.98 -3.59
C SER A 213 20.78 -13.88 -4.79
N ALA A 214 21.68 -14.80 -5.15
CA ALA A 214 21.45 -15.69 -6.29
C ALA A 214 20.41 -16.77 -5.94
N GLY A 215 20.43 -17.29 -4.72
CA GLY A 215 19.47 -18.28 -4.23
C GLY A 215 18.09 -17.72 -3.88
N MET A 216 17.90 -16.40 -3.94
CA MET A 216 16.57 -15.76 -3.80
C MET A 216 15.79 -15.65 -5.11
N VAL A 217 16.44 -15.85 -6.26
CA VAL A 217 15.86 -15.76 -7.61
C VAL A 217 15.37 -17.12 -8.08
#